data_AF-A0A8H5C6D4-F1
#
_entry.id   AF-A0A8H5C6D4-F1
#
_cell.length_a   1.000
_cell.length_b   1.000
_cell.length_c   1.000
_cell.angle_alpha   90.00
_cell.angle_beta   90.00
_cell.angle_gamma   90.00
#
_symmetry.space_group_name_H-M   'P 1'
#
loop_
_entity.id
_entity.type
_entity.pdbx_description
1 polymer ?
#
loop_
_entity_poly.entity_id
_entity_poly.type
_entity_poly.pdbx_seq_one_letter_code
_entity_poly.pdbx_strand_id
1 'polypeptide(L)'
;MVLNSEIIVSAYDGVVNHEFNWLLLHYASESPDDLELYSYGSEGLEQLKDNIYDLEQIFVAFYRQEVDGNPGYILIAYIPPSALD
;
A
#
# COMPACT_ATOMS: atom_id res chain seq x y z
N MET A 1 14.48 -15.17 8.29
CA MET A 1 13.19 -14.47 8.16
C MET A 1 13.32 -13.56 6.95
N VAL A 2 12.79 -13.96 5.79
CA VAL A 2 12.95 -13.27 4.48
C VAL A 2 11.59 -13.17 3.75
N LEU A 3 10.49 -13.69 4.35
CA LEU A 3 9.20 -13.79 3.68
C LEU A 3 8.54 -12.43 3.38
N ASN A 4 8.65 -11.46 4.30
CA ASN A 4 7.91 -10.20 4.17
C ASN A 4 8.39 -9.36 2.98
N SER A 5 9.70 -9.30 2.73
CA SER A 5 10.24 -8.58 1.57
C SER A 5 9.84 -9.22 0.25
N GLU A 6 9.82 -10.55 0.15
CA GLU A 6 9.44 -11.26 -1.08
C GLU A 6 7.96 -11.04 -1.41
N ILE A 7 7.09 -11.07 -0.41
CA ILE A 7 5.65 -10.85 -0.58
C ILE A 7 5.36 -9.40 -1.01
N ILE A 8 6.02 -8.41 -0.39
CA ILE A 8 5.88 -7.00 -0.77
C ILE A 8 6.38 -6.77 -2.20
N VAL A 9 7.54 -7.32 -2.56
CA VAL A 9 8.10 -7.21 -3.92
C VAL A 9 7.16 -7.85 -4.95
N SER A 10 6.59 -9.02 -4.64
CA SER A 10 5.61 -9.68 -5.51
C SER A 10 4.35 -8.83 -5.73
N ALA A 11 3.80 -8.23 -4.68
CA ALA A 11 2.65 -7.32 -4.81
C ALA A 11 3.01 -6.04 -5.59
N TYR A 12 4.20 -5.48 -5.36
CA TYR A 12 4.74 -4.34 -6.11
C TYR A 12 4.88 -4.66 -7.60
N ASP A 13 5.48 -5.80 -7.93
CA ASP A 13 5.62 -6.28 -9.31
C ASP A 13 4.24 -6.47 -9.95
N GLY A 14 3.24 -6.96 -9.21
CA GLY A 14 1.87 -7.05 -9.70
C GLY A 14 1.24 -5.68 -10.03
N VAL A 15 1.53 -4.63 -9.26
CA VAL A 15 1.09 -3.26 -9.59
C VAL A 15 1.82 -2.73 -10.81
N VAL A 16 3.13 -2.93 -10.90
CA VAL A 16 3.97 -2.48 -12.03
C VAL A 16 3.60 -3.20 -13.33
N ASN A 17 3.29 -4.50 -13.26
CA ASN A 17 2.88 -5.32 -14.40
C ASN A 17 1.37 -5.26 -14.71
N HIS A 18 0.65 -4.32 -14.08
CA HIS A 18 -0.76 -4.03 -14.37
C HIS A 18 -1.75 -5.14 -13.94
N GLU A 19 -1.32 -6.09 -13.11
CA GLU A 19 -2.16 -7.13 -12.51
C GLU A 19 -3.01 -6.57 -11.36
N PHE A 20 -2.43 -5.65 -10.60
CA PHE A 20 -3.09 -4.90 -9.53
C PHE A 20 -3.09 -3.40 -9.84
N ASN A 21 -3.93 -2.67 -9.13
CA ASN A 21 -3.93 -1.21 -9.16
C ASN A 21 -3.17 -0.63 -7.99
N TRP A 22 -3.17 -1.31 -6.85
CA TRP A 22 -2.50 -0.81 -5.65
C TRP A 22 -2.04 -1.94 -4.74
N LEU A 23 -1.08 -1.59 -3.88
CA LEU A 23 -0.74 -2.31 -2.66
C LEU A 23 -0.79 -1.35 -1.48
N LEU A 24 -1.05 -1.89 -0.30
CA LEU A 24 -1.17 -1.18 0.95
C LEU A 24 -0.28 -1.86 1.98
N LEU A 25 0.56 -1.07 2.65
CA LEU A 25 1.51 -1.51 3.66
C LEU A 25 1.20 -0.87 5.00
N HIS A 26 1.60 -1.53 6.07
CA HIS A 26 1.58 -1.00 7.43
C HIS A 26 2.86 -1.39 8.17
N TYR A 27 3.16 -0.74 9.29
CA TYR A 27 4.25 -1.15 10.16
C TYR A 27 3.87 -2.40 10.97
N ALA A 28 4.82 -3.33 11.11
CA ALA A 28 4.64 -4.56 11.88
C ALA A 28 4.51 -4.25 13.37
N SER A 29 3.57 -4.91 14.05
CA SER A 29 3.36 -4.70 15.50
C SER A 29 4.53 -5.16 16.35
N GLU A 30 5.28 -6.18 15.91
CA GLU A 30 6.41 -6.74 16.65
C GLU A 30 7.75 -6.07 16.33
N SER A 31 7.83 -5.33 15.22
CA SER A 31 9.02 -4.63 14.77
C SER A 31 8.62 -3.30 14.12
N PRO A 32 8.59 -2.20 14.89
CA PRO A 32 7.94 -0.95 14.48
C PRO A 32 8.64 -0.22 13.32
N ASP A 33 9.83 -0.67 12.91
CA ASP A 33 10.56 -0.14 11.75
C ASP A 33 10.36 -1.01 10.49
N ASP A 34 9.77 -2.20 10.63
CA ASP A 34 9.54 -3.11 9.50
C ASP A 34 8.16 -2.88 8.88
N LEU A 35 8.11 -2.93 7.56
CA LEU A 35 6.85 -2.87 6.79
C LEU A 35 6.34 -4.28 6.47
N GLU A 36 5.03 -4.43 6.52
CA GLU A 36 4.31 -5.63 6.14
C GLU A 36 3.23 -5.32 5.09
N LEU A 37 2.99 -6.29 4.21
CA LEU A 37 1.90 -6.19 3.24
C LEU A 37 0.57 -6.32 3.98
N TYR A 38 -0.21 -5.25 3.99
CA TYR A 38 -1.55 -5.24 4.56
C TYR A 38 -2.56 -5.85 3.59
N SER A 39 -2.60 -5.32 2.36
CA SER A 39 -3.57 -5.68 1.34
C SER A 39 -3.10 -5.21 -0.04
N TYR A 40 -3.74 -5.70 -1.10
CA TYR A 40 -3.56 -5.26 -2.48
C TYR A 40 -4.85 -5.46 -3.26
N GLY A 41 -5.04 -4.75 -4.36
CA GLY A 41 -6.31 -4.80 -5.10
C GLY A 41 -6.26 -4.25 -6.50
N SER A 42 -7.32 -4.54 -7.26
CA SER A 42 -7.44 -4.26 -8.69
C SER A 42 -8.64 -3.36 -9.04
N GLU A 43 -9.39 -2.86 -8.05
CA GLU A 43 -10.56 -2.00 -8.25
C GLU A 43 -10.28 -0.51 -7.99
N GLY A 44 -9.03 -0.09 -8.19
CA GLY A 44 -8.63 1.31 -8.17
C GLY A 44 -8.66 1.98 -6.78
N LEU A 45 -8.74 3.32 -6.79
CA LEU A 45 -8.53 4.17 -5.61
C LEU A 45 -9.65 4.06 -4.56
N GLU A 46 -10.90 3.86 -4.98
CA GLU A 46 -12.00 3.74 -4.01
C GLU A 46 -11.85 2.47 -3.16
N GLN A 47 -11.51 1.33 -3.79
CA GLN A 47 -11.21 0.10 -3.05
C GLN A 47 -10.01 0.27 -2.11
N LEU A 48 -8.96 0.98 -2.55
CA LEU A 48 -7.81 1.30 -1.68
C LEU A 48 -8.27 2.08 -0.44
N LYS A 49 -9.10 3.11 -0.61
CA LYS A 49 -9.62 3.92 0.50
C LYS A 49 -10.46 3.09 1.47
N ASP A 50 -11.28 2.17 0.97
CA ASP A 50 -12.09 1.27 1.81
C ASP A 50 -11.23 0.31 2.66
N ASN A 51 -9.98 0.05 2.24
CA ASN A 51 -9.03 -0.75 3.01
C ASN A 51 -8.25 0.06 4.06
N ILE A 52 -8.31 1.40 4.02
CA ILE A 52 -7.77 2.28 5.06
C ILE A 52 -8.87 2.54 6.09
N TYR A 53 -9.19 1.51 6.89
CA TYR A 53 -10.28 1.58 7.88
C TYR A 53 -9.79 1.77 9.32
N ASP A 54 -8.59 1.31 9.66
CA ASP A 54 -8.01 1.51 10.98
C ASP A 54 -7.32 2.88 11.04
N LEU A 55 -8.11 3.90 11.39
CA LEU A 55 -7.67 5.28 11.35
C LEU A 55 -6.63 5.65 12.43
N GLU A 56 -6.22 4.71 13.28
CA GLU A 56 -5.14 4.87 14.26
C GLU A 56 -3.80 4.33 13.75
N GLN A 57 -3.78 3.65 12.61
CA GLN A 57 -2.58 3.05 12.03
C GLN A 57 -1.99 3.92 10.92
N ILE A 58 -0.66 3.95 10.83
CA ILE A 58 0.04 4.53 9.67
C ILE A 58 0.00 3.54 8.51
N PHE A 59 -0.43 4.01 7.35
CA PHE A 59 -0.42 3.22 6.12
C PHE A 59 0.43 3.87 5.03
N VAL A 60 1.06 3.04 4.21
CA VAL A 60 1.75 3.46 2.99
C VAL A 60 1.16 2.69 1.81
N ALA A 61 0.56 3.40 0.86
CA ALA A 61 0.01 2.81 -0.34
C ALA A 61 0.82 3.18 -1.57
N PHE A 62 0.99 2.24 -2.48
CA PHE A 62 1.52 2.47 -3.82
C PHE A 62 0.42 2.17 -4.84
N TYR A 63 -0.01 3.19 -5.59
CA TYR A 63 -1.15 3.15 -6.49
C TYR A 63 -0.75 3.51 -7.91
N ARG A 64 -1.12 2.67 -8.87
CA ARG A 64 -1.02 2.94 -10.30
C ARG A 64 -2.28 3.65 -10.78
N GLN A 65 -2.10 4.85 -11.32
CA GLN A 65 -3.13 5.63 -11.98
C GLN A 65 -2.89 5.66 -13.49
N GLU A 66 -3.90 5.34 -14.28
CA GLU A 66 -3.83 5.52 -15.74
C GLU A 66 -4.15 6.98 -16.09
N VAL A 67 -3.21 7.70 -16.72
CA VAL A 67 -3.38 9.09 -17.18
C VAL A 67 -3.10 9.13 -18.68
N ASP A 68 -4.13 9.46 -19.46
CA ASP A 68 -4.05 9.53 -20.93
C ASP A 68 -3.46 8.28 -21.60
N GLY A 69 -3.76 7.10 -21.03
CA GLY A 69 -3.27 5.80 -21.52
C GLY A 69 -1.83 5.47 -21.16
N ASN A 70 -1.19 6.27 -20.30
CA ASN A 70 0.11 5.97 -19.72
C ASN A 70 -0.02 5.73 -18.20
N PRO A 71 0.64 4.69 -17.66
CA PRO A 71 0.64 4.47 -16.23
C PRO A 71 1.50 5.53 -15.51
N GLY A 72 0.89 6.24 -14.57
CA GLY A 72 1.54 7.00 -13.51
C GLY A 72 1.46 6.25 -12.19
N TYR A 73 2.36 6.54 -11.26
CA TYR A 73 2.38 5.91 -9.94
C TYR A 73 2.39 6.97 -8.84
N ILE A 74 1.62 6.71 -7.79
CA ILE A 74 1.42 7.60 -6.65
C ILE A 74 1.79 6.83 -5.39
N LEU A 75 2.61 7.46 -4.54
CA LEU A 75 2.83 7.01 -3.17
C LEU A 75 1.96 7.84 -2.25
N ILE A 76 1.14 7.17 -1.44
CA ILE A 76 0.23 7.81 -0.47
C ILE A 76 0.66 7.37 0.92
N ALA A 77 0.97 8.33 1.79
CA ALA A 77 1.17 8.07 3.21
C ALA A 77 -0.06 8.57 3.98
N TYR A 78 -0.78 7.66 4.62
CA TYR A 78 -1.80 8.02 5.59
C TYR A 78 -1.14 8.06 6.97
N ILE A 79 -1.13 9.24 7.57
CA ILE A 79 -0.60 9.47 8.91
C ILE A 79 -1.79 9.90 9.77
N PRO A 80 -2.15 9.12 10.80
CA PRO A 80 -3.27 9.44 11.65
C PRO A 80 -2.92 10.67 12.53
N PRO A 81 -3.90 11.52 12.87
CA PRO A 81 -3.64 12.68 13.74
C PRO A 81 -2.99 12.31 15.08
N SER A 82 -3.31 11.12 15.62
CA SER A 82 -2.75 10.60 16.86
C SER A 82 -1.23 10.34 16.82
N ALA A 83 -0.62 10.25 15.63
CA ALA A 83 0.82 10.09 15.47
C ALA A 83 1.60 11.43 15.47
N LEU A 84 0.92 12.57 15.55
CA LEU A 84 1.51 13.91 15.46
C LEU A 84 1.61 14.64 16.82
N ASP A 85 1.10 14.03 17.89
CA ASP A 85 1.17 14.51 19.28
C ASP A 85 2.36 13.89 20.04
#